data_AF-A0A6C2U2B9-F1
#
_entry.id   AF-A0A6C2U2B9-F1
#
_cell.length_a   1.000
_cell.length_b   1.000
_cell.length_c   1.000
_cell.angle_alpha   90.00
_cell.angle_beta   90.00
_cell.angle_gamma   90.00
#
_symmetry.space_group_name_H-M   'P 1'
#
loop_
_entity.id
_entity.type
_entity.pdbx_description
1 polymer ?
#
loop_
_entity_poly.entity_id
_entity_poly.type
_entity_poly.pdbx_seq_one_letter_code
_entity_poly.pdbx_strand_id
1 'polypeptide(L)'
;MIGVEDVLPTLLELCLIPEDKHPEHLPFSGTSFSGSLKDRRFSDDRDIFRLASGGPGTPGGAGQGNPVVADGVSYRKLHTILRNGKYKFHHLPGGEFRLYDMEKDPAEQNDLSSKYPERTKAMAQHCRAQWEDIAARNRTFQMRQLRINNADRPDKAWKIPVLQPLHLEGDMNMHAWLGGVKGFRSPGDRVDYAVEVQKPLTVSIVAKGKGFDQCAPIDLLVDGISVEVISRSADRILFGSVDLPAGTTPLSLGVPADAKAGSGVGEVISVTLHLEK
;
A
#
# COMPACT_ATOMS: atom_id res chain seq x y z
N MET A 1 -2.79 -14.18 -24.24
CA MET A 1 -2.77 -12.80 -23.71
C MET A 1 -1.59 -12.71 -22.74
N ILE A 2 -0.84 -11.61 -22.68
CA ILE A 2 0.38 -11.53 -21.84
C ILE A 2 0.33 -10.25 -21.01
N GLY A 3 0.54 -10.37 -19.70
CA GLY A 3 0.68 -9.29 -18.73
C GLY A 3 2.14 -9.09 -18.29
N VAL A 4 2.43 -7.96 -17.64
CA VAL A 4 3.77 -7.66 -17.11
C VAL A 4 4.16 -8.61 -15.97
N GLU A 5 3.17 -9.05 -15.18
CA GLU A 5 3.29 -10.03 -14.11
C GLU A 5 3.70 -11.42 -14.60
N ASP A 6 3.52 -11.71 -15.89
CA ASP A 6 3.92 -12.99 -16.48
C ASP A 6 5.43 -13.02 -16.79
N VAL A 7 6.12 -11.88 -16.81
CA VAL A 7 7.55 -11.80 -17.15
C VAL A 7 8.42 -12.57 -16.17
N LEU A 8 8.27 -12.34 -14.86
CA LEU A 8 9.08 -13.02 -13.85
C LEU A 8 8.93 -14.55 -13.88
N PRO A 9 7.71 -15.14 -13.83
CA PRO A 9 7.58 -16.59 -13.92
C PRO A 9 8.08 -17.14 -15.25
N THR A 10 7.98 -16.39 -16.36
CA THR A 10 8.57 -16.80 -17.64
C THR A 10 10.09 -16.85 -17.58
N LEU A 11 10.74 -15.84 -16.99
CA LEU A 11 12.19 -15.82 -16.84
C LEU A 11 12.69 -16.95 -15.92
N LEU A 12 11.98 -17.23 -14.82
CA LEU A 12 12.33 -18.33 -13.93
C LEU A 12 12.27 -19.68 -14.66
N GLU A 13 11.23 -19.92 -15.48
CA GLU A 13 11.11 -21.13 -16.29
C GLU A 13 12.22 -21.21 -17.35
N LEU A 14 12.42 -20.15 -18.15
CA LEU A 14 13.40 -20.14 -19.24
C LEU A 14 14.85 -20.25 -18.74
N CYS A 15 15.14 -19.72 -17.55
CA CYS A 15 16.44 -19.85 -16.90
C CYS A 15 16.61 -21.13 -16.08
N LEU A 16 15.60 -22.01 -16.06
CA LEU A 16 15.62 -23.27 -15.31
C LEU A 16 15.92 -23.07 -13.81
N ILE A 17 15.38 -22.00 -13.21
CA ILE A 17 15.53 -21.73 -11.77
C ILE A 17 14.40 -22.47 -11.02
N PRO A 18 14.70 -23.56 -10.29
CA PRO A 18 13.66 -24.35 -9.63
C PRO A 18 13.08 -23.60 -8.43
N GLU A 19 11.83 -23.94 -8.08
CA GLU A 19 11.04 -23.25 -7.05
C GLU A 19 11.69 -23.29 -5.66
N ASP A 20 12.44 -24.34 -5.34
CA ASP A 20 13.20 -24.47 -4.09
C ASP A 20 14.36 -23.46 -3.95
N LYS A 21 14.71 -22.78 -5.04
CA LYS A 21 15.72 -21.71 -5.07
C LYS A 21 15.11 -20.31 -5.07
N HIS A 22 13.80 -20.19 -5.11
CA HIS A 22 13.15 -18.89 -5.04
C HIS A 22 13.26 -18.36 -3.60
N PRO A 23 13.49 -17.06 -3.40
CA PRO A 23 13.37 -16.46 -2.07
C PRO A 23 11.92 -16.60 -1.58
N GLU A 24 11.69 -16.52 -0.27
CA GLU A 24 10.32 -16.52 0.26
C GLU A 24 9.51 -15.38 -0.37
N HIS A 25 8.38 -15.74 -1.00
CA HIS A 25 7.51 -14.80 -1.67
C HIS A 25 6.04 -15.27 -1.65
N LEU A 26 5.13 -14.32 -1.86
CA LEU A 26 3.73 -14.65 -2.15
C LEU A 26 3.60 -15.27 -3.55
N PRO A 27 2.57 -16.09 -3.83
CA PRO A 27 2.35 -16.65 -5.15
C PRO A 27 2.35 -15.57 -6.25
N PHE A 28 3.01 -15.86 -7.37
CA PHE A 28 2.97 -14.99 -8.53
C PHE A 28 1.53 -14.85 -9.04
N SER A 29 1.17 -13.62 -9.41
CA SER A 29 -0.12 -13.34 -10.05
C SER A 29 -0.10 -13.66 -11.55
N GLY A 30 1.10 -13.70 -12.16
CA GLY A 30 1.28 -14.11 -13.55
C GLY A 30 1.61 -15.59 -13.68
N THR A 31 1.60 -16.08 -14.91
CA THR A 31 2.02 -17.42 -15.29
C THR A 31 2.97 -17.30 -16.47
N SER A 32 3.91 -18.22 -16.58
CA SER A 32 4.86 -18.21 -17.69
C SER A 32 4.13 -18.23 -19.04
N PHE A 33 4.55 -17.36 -19.96
CA PHE A 33 4.08 -17.35 -21.35
C PHE A 33 5.06 -18.06 -22.29
N SER A 34 6.00 -18.87 -21.78
CA SER A 34 6.97 -19.60 -22.60
C SER A 34 6.32 -20.44 -23.71
N GLY A 35 5.11 -20.97 -23.47
CA GLY A 35 4.30 -21.67 -24.47
C GLY A 35 4.05 -20.83 -25.73
N SER A 36 3.73 -19.54 -25.56
CA SER A 36 3.52 -18.59 -26.67
C SER A 36 4.79 -18.25 -27.44
N LEU A 37 5.96 -18.37 -26.79
CA LEU A 37 7.26 -18.21 -27.47
C LEU A 37 7.61 -19.43 -28.34
N LYS A 38 7.10 -20.62 -27.96
CA LYS A 38 7.39 -21.90 -28.61
C LYS A 38 6.38 -22.25 -29.70
N ASP A 39 5.10 -21.92 -29.52
CA ASP A 39 4.02 -22.17 -30.47
C ASP A 39 3.20 -20.90 -30.73
N ARG A 40 3.17 -20.46 -31.99
CA ARG A 40 2.39 -19.29 -32.44
C ARG A 40 0.88 -19.51 -32.36
N ARG A 41 0.43 -20.76 -32.21
CA ARG A 41 -1.00 -21.13 -32.03
C ARG A 41 -1.39 -21.26 -30.57
N PHE A 42 -0.45 -21.09 -29.65
CA PHE A 42 -0.74 -21.14 -28.22
C PHE A 42 -1.81 -20.10 -27.87
N SER A 43 -2.88 -20.56 -27.24
CA SER A 43 -3.92 -19.71 -26.67
C SER A 43 -3.82 -19.71 -25.15
N ASP A 44 -4.22 -18.60 -24.56
CA ASP A 44 -4.28 -18.43 -23.12
C ASP A 44 -5.60 -17.75 -22.79
N ASP A 45 -6.49 -18.52 -22.15
CA ASP A 45 -7.86 -18.14 -21.84
C ASP A 45 -7.99 -17.62 -20.40
N ARG A 46 -6.88 -17.41 -19.70
CA ARG A 46 -6.87 -16.84 -18.35
C ARG A 46 -7.44 -15.43 -18.34
N ASP A 47 -7.96 -15.07 -17.17
CA ASP A 47 -8.38 -13.72 -16.84
C ASP A 47 -7.16 -12.85 -16.54
N ILE A 48 -7.11 -11.64 -17.12
CA ILE A 48 -6.21 -10.58 -16.67
C ILE A 48 -7.03 -9.52 -15.93
N PHE A 49 -6.78 -9.43 -14.63
CA PHE A 49 -7.40 -8.43 -13.76
C PHE A 49 -6.47 -7.22 -13.56
N ARG A 50 -7.04 -6.01 -13.62
CA ARG A 50 -6.33 -4.75 -13.40
C ARG A 50 -7.17 -3.79 -12.56
N LEU A 51 -6.47 -2.92 -11.86
CA LEU A 51 -7.01 -1.68 -11.31
C LEU A 51 -6.62 -0.57 -12.28
N ALA A 52 -7.59 0.24 -12.70
CA ALA A 52 -7.33 1.31 -13.65
C ALA A 52 -6.38 2.33 -13.02
N SER A 53 -5.38 2.77 -13.78
CA SER A 53 -4.38 3.75 -13.35
C SER A 53 -4.72 5.18 -13.77
N GLY A 54 -5.93 5.40 -14.30
CA GLY A 54 -6.43 6.70 -14.74
C GLY A 54 -7.95 6.65 -14.95
N GLY A 55 -8.61 7.80 -14.73
CA GLY A 55 -10.07 7.92 -14.77
C GLY A 55 -10.75 7.80 -13.39
N PRO A 56 -12.07 7.97 -13.32
CA PRO A 56 -12.83 7.88 -12.07
C PRO A 56 -12.57 6.56 -11.34
N GLY A 57 -12.39 6.57 -10.02
CA GLY A 57 -12.19 5.33 -9.25
C GLY A 57 -10.79 4.74 -9.32
N THR A 58 -9.85 5.46 -9.94
CA THR A 58 -8.43 5.14 -9.84
C THR A 58 -7.99 5.26 -8.37
N PRO A 59 -7.34 4.23 -7.81
CA PRO A 59 -6.71 4.31 -6.50
C PRO A 59 -5.71 5.47 -6.48
N GLY A 60 -5.81 6.36 -5.48
CA GLY A 60 -4.84 7.44 -5.30
C GLY A 60 -3.42 6.87 -5.19
N GLY A 61 -2.44 7.54 -5.81
CA GLY A 61 -1.03 7.14 -5.68
C GLY A 61 -0.54 7.27 -4.23
N ALA A 62 0.58 6.62 -3.91
CA ALA A 62 1.25 6.82 -2.62
C ALA A 62 1.48 8.33 -2.36
N GLY A 63 0.97 8.85 -1.24
CA GLY A 63 1.04 10.28 -0.92
C GLY A 63 -0.10 11.15 -1.46
N GLN A 64 -1.15 10.58 -2.06
CA GLN A 64 -2.38 11.31 -2.41
C GLN A 64 -3.47 11.12 -1.35
N GLY A 65 -3.55 12.05 -0.39
CA GLY A 65 -4.62 12.12 0.61
C GLY A 65 -4.51 11.10 1.75
N ASN A 66 -5.58 11.05 2.56
CA ASN A 66 -5.69 10.24 3.79
C ASN A 66 -5.49 8.74 3.54
N PRO A 67 -5.06 7.97 4.57
CA PRO A 67 -4.94 6.52 4.51
C PRO A 67 -6.15 5.86 3.87
N VAL A 68 -5.89 4.99 2.91
CA VAL A 68 -6.91 4.08 2.40
C VAL A 68 -7.01 2.92 3.39
N VAL A 69 -7.93 3.03 4.35
CA VAL A 69 -8.17 1.98 5.36
C VAL A 69 -8.68 0.72 4.66
N ALA A 70 -8.26 -0.47 5.12
CA ALA A 70 -8.47 -1.75 4.43
C ALA A 70 -9.96 -2.16 4.29
N ASP A 71 -10.81 -1.67 5.17
CA ASP A 71 -12.28 -1.75 5.14
C ASP A 71 -12.93 -0.62 4.30
N GLY A 72 -12.16 0.39 3.90
CA GLY A 72 -12.58 1.56 3.13
C GLY A 72 -12.52 1.42 1.61
N VAL A 73 -11.79 0.43 1.05
CA VAL A 73 -11.76 0.18 -0.40
C VAL A 73 -12.98 -0.64 -0.83
N SER A 74 -14.14 0.01 -0.80
CA SER A 74 -15.34 -0.56 -1.39
C SER A 74 -15.10 -0.83 -2.87
N TYR A 75 -15.29 -2.08 -3.31
CA TYR A 75 -15.25 -2.45 -4.73
C TYR A 75 -16.09 -1.50 -5.60
N ARG A 76 -17.23 -1.04 -5.07
CA ARG A 76 -18.13 -0.06 -5.74
C ARG A 76 -17.51 1.30 -6.04
N LYS A 77 -16.42 1.66 -5.37
CA LYS A 77 -15.68 2.92 -5.57
C LYS A 77 -14.50 2.78 -6.54
N LEU A 78 -14.15 1.55 -6.91
CA LEU A 78 -13.00 1.26 -7.76
C LEU A 78 -13.38 1.23 -9.24
N HIS A 79 -12.42 1.64 -10.07
CA HIS A 79 -12.40 1.25 -11.47
C HIS A 79 -11.51 0.01 -11.64
N THR A 80 -12.15 -1.14 -11.87
CA THR A 80 -11.48 -2.40 -12.14
C THR A 80 -11.73 -2.84 -13.58
N ILE A 81 -10.77 -3.57 -14.15
CA ILE A 81 -10.81 -4.06 -15.51
C ILE A 81 -10.54 -5.57 -15.48
N LEU A 82 -11.39 -6.33 -16.15
CA LEU A 82 -11.20 -7.77 -16.37
C LEU A 82 -11.14 -8.05 -17.86
N ARG A 83 -10.11 -8.75 -18.29
CA ARG A 83 -9.92 -9.16 -19.68
C ARG A 83 -9.99 -10.68 -19.76
N ASN A 84 -10.96 -11.20 -20.53
CA ASN A 84 -11.18 -12.64 -20.75
C ASN A 84 -11.35 -12.88 -22.25
N GLY A 85 -10.40 -13.58 -22.87
CA GLY A 85 -10.35 -13.77 -24.32
C GLY A 85 -10.43 -12.43 -25.07
N LYS A 86 -11.41 -12.31 -25.98
CA LYS A 86 -11.63 -11.08 -26.76
C LYS A 86 -12.42 -9.98 -26.04
N TYR A 87 -12.98 -10.24 -24.87
CA TYR A 87 -13.79 -9.28 -24.13
C TYR A 87 -13.00 -8.54 -23.05
N LYS A 88 -13.19 -7.23 -22.96
CA LYS A 88 -12.67 -6.38 -21.89
C LYS A 88 -13.85 -5.76 -21.15
N PHE A 89 -13.94 -6.05 -19.87
CA PHE A 89 -14.99 -5.59 -18.97
C PHE A 89 -14.44 -4.51 -18.04
N HIS A 90 -15.21 -3.45 -17.85
CA HIS A 90 -14.93 -2.38 -16.90
C HIS A 90 -16.03 -2.38 -15.84
N HIS A 91 -15.63 -2.45 -14.57
CA HIS A 91 -16.44 -1.99 -13.46
C HIS A 91 -16.03 -0.56 -13.15
N LEU A 92 -16.96 0.38 -13.22
CA LEU A 92 -16.75 1.79 -12.92
C LEU A 92 -17.34 2.15 -11.54
N PRO A 93 -16.89 3.25 -10.93
CA PRO A 93 -17.47 3.74 -9.68
C PRO A 93 -18.99 3.92 -9.77
N GLY A 94 -19.68 3.60 -8.68
CA GLY A 94 -21.15 3.63 -8.64
C GLY A 94 -21.80 2.35 -9.17
N GLY A 95 -21.01 1.37 -9.63
CA GLY A 95 -21.52 0.08 -10.12
C GLY A 95 -21.95 0.09 -11.58
N GLU A 96 -21.49 1.06 -12.37
CA GLU A 96 -21.68 1.08 -13.82
C GLU A 96 -20.76 0.05 -14.48
N PHE A 97 -21.26 -0.66 -15.49
CA PHE A 97 -20.52 -1.69 -16.22
C PHE A 97 -20.38 -1.32 -17.68
N ARG A 98 -19.19 -1.56 -18.25
CA ARG A 98 -18.97 -1.46 -19.70
C ARG A 98 -18.30 -2.72 -20.23
N LEU A 99 -18.63 -3.10 -21.45
CA LEU A 99 -18.12 -4.31 -22.10
C LEU A 99 -17.70 -4.01 -23.54
N TYR A 100 -16.45 -4.33 -23.88
CA TYR A 100 -15.89 -4.10 -25.21
C TYR A 100 -15.36 -5.40 -25.82
N ASP A 101 -15.52 -5.56 -27.13
CA ASP A 101 -14.88 -6.63 -27.92
C ASP A 101 -13.60 -6.07 -28.54
N MET A 102 -12.44 -6.36 -27.96
CA MET A 102 -11.19 -5.71 -28.38
C MET A 102 -10.62 -6.26 -29.69
N GLU A 103 -11.19 -7.33 -30.27
CA GLU A 103 -10.82 -7.74 -31.63
C GLU A 103 -11.48 -6.83 -32.67
N LYS A 104 -12.70 -6.37 -32.39
CA LYS A 104 -13.48 -5.52 -33.30
C LYS A 104 -13.41 -4.03 -32.95
N ASP A 105 -13.20 -3.73 -31.69
CA ASP A 105 -13.21 -2.39 -31.11
C ASP A 105 -12.03 -2.21 -30.15
N PRO A 106 -10.78 -2.24 -30.66
CA PRO A 106 -9.59 -2.04 -29.83
C PRO A 106 -9.51 -0.65 -29.19
N ALA A 107 -10.30 0.31 -29.69
CA ALA A 107 -10.37 1.68 -29.19
C ALA A 107 -11.51 1.90 -28.16
N GLU A 108 -12.26 0.87 -27.81
CA GLU A 108 -13.30 0.89 -26.76
C GLU A 108 -14.38 1.97 -26.99
N GLN A 109 -14.80 2.14 -28.25
CA GLN A 109 -15.77 3.16 -28.65
C GLN A 109 -17.22 2.68 -28.55
N ASN A 110 -17.45 1.37 -28.56
CA ASN A 110 -18.77 0.76 -28.67
C ASN A 110 -19.06 -0.10 -27.44
N ASP A 111 -19.72 0.48 -26.43
CA ASP A 111 -20.13 -0.28 -25.26
C ASP A 111 -21.22 -1.31 -25.61
N LEU A 112 -20.92 -2.57 -25.35
CA LEU A 112 -21.76 -3.72 -25.61
C LEU A 112 -22.52 -4.19 -24.36
N SER A 113 -22.36 -3.51 -23.21
CA SER A 113 -22.89 -3.93 -21.91
C SER A 113 -24.39 -4.24 -21.93
N SER A 114 -25.17 -3.35 -22.55
CA SER A 114 -26.63 -3.44 -22.70
C SER A 114 -27.05 -4.46 -23.77
N LYS A 115 -26.18 -4.72 -24.77
CA LYS A 115 -26.46 -5.66 -25.86
C LYS A 115 -26.22 -7.11 -25.46
N TYR A 116 -25.28 -7.35 -24.54
CA TYR A 116 -24.95 -8.68 -24.03
C TYR A 116 -25.05 -8.75 -22.50
N PRO A 117 -26.26 -8.55 -21.92
CA PRO A 117 -26.43 -8.41 -20.47
C PRO A 117 -25.95 -9.64 -19.67
N GLU A 118 -26.17 -10.85 -20.17
CA GLU A 118 -25.72 -12.08 -19.51
C GLU A 118 -24.18 -12.19 -19.48
N ARG A 119 -23.51 -11.81 -20.58
CA ARG A 119 -22.03 -11.78 -20.64
C ARG A 119 -21.48 -10.73 -19.68
N THR A 120 -22.08 -9.54 -19.67
CA THR A 120 -21.72 -8.45 -18.76
C THR A 120 -21.86 -8.87 -17.31
N LYS A 121 -22.98 -9.52 -16.94
CA LYS A 121 -23.21 -10.03 -15.58
C LYS A 121 -22.20 -11.10 -15.18
N ALA A 122 -21.91 -12.06 -16.05
CA ALA A 122 -20.91 -13.10 -15.79
C ALA A 122 -19.52 -12.49 -15.58
N MET A 123 -19.11 -11.54 -16.44
CA MET A 123 -17.82 -10.84 -16.27
C MET A 123 -17.78 -9.97 -15.02
N ALA A 124 -18.90 -9.34 -14.63
CA ALA A 124 -18.98 -8.58 -13.38
C ALA A 124 -18.79 -9.48 -12.16
N GLN A 125 -19.39 -10.66 -12.15
CA GLN A 125 -19.21 -11.66 -11.08
C GLN A 125 -17.76 -12.14 -11.01
N HIS A 126 -17.15 -12.47 -12.15
CA HIS A 126 -15.75 -12.90 -12.21
C HIS A 126 -14.80 -11.78 -11.74
N CYS A 127 -15.03 -10.55 -12.20
CA CYS A 127 -14.21 -9.39 -11.84
C CYS A 127 -14.27 -9.14 -10.32
N ARG A 128 -15.47 -9.25 -9.74
CA ARG A 128 -15.66 -9.14 -8.29
C ARG A 128 -14.97 -10.27 -7.53
N ALA A 129 -15.09 -11.51 -7.99
CA ALA A 129 -14.43 -12.65 -7.36
C ALA A 129 -12.89 -12.50 -7.37
N GLN A 130 -12.31 -12.02 -8.46
CA GLN A 130 -10.86 -11.72 -8.55
C GLN A 130 -10.46 -10.64 -7.53
N TRP A 131 -11.25 -9.57 -7.39
CA TRP A 131 -11.02 -8.56 -6.37
C TRP A 131 -11.11 -9.12 -4.95
N GLU A 132 -12.16 -9.89 -4.66
CA GLU A 132 -12.37 -10.48 -3.32
C GLU A 132 -11.24 -11.46 -2.95
N ASP A 133 -10.73 -12.24 -3.91
CA ASP A 133 -9.56 -13.13 -3.71
C ASP A 133 -8.26 -12.33 -3.47
N ILE A 134 -8.02 -11.24 -4.19
CA ILE A 134 -6.90 -10.32 -3.92
C ILE A 134 -7.05 -9.70 -2.53
N ALA A 135 -8.26 -9.28 -2.17
CA ALA A 135 -8.53 -8.65 -0.89
C ALA A 135 -8.38 -9.60 0.29
N ALA A 136 -8.89 -10.84 0.17
CA ALA A 136 -8.76 -11.87 1.19
C ALA A 136 -7.30 -12.24 1.49
N ARG A 137 -6.40 -12.05 0.52
CA ARG A 137 -4.96 -12.27 0.66
C ARG A 137 -4.19 -11.03 1.16
N ASN A 138 -4.90 -9.98 1.59
CA ASN A 138 -4.32 -8.69 1.99
C ASN A 138 -3.42 -8.07 0.91
N ARG A 139 -3.75 -8.32 -0.37
CA ARG A 139 -3.03 -7.77 -1.53
C ARG A 139 -3.76 -6.58 -2.16
N THR A 140 -4.73 -6.00 -1.46
CA THR A 140 -5.28 -4.68 -1.80
C THR A 140 -4.22 -3.59 -1.60
N PHE A 141 -4.51 -2.35 -2.00
CA PHE A 141 -3.66 -1.19 -1.71
C PHE A 141 -3.60 -0.88 -0.20
N GLN A 142 -3.08 -1.81 0.59
CA GLN A 142 -2.52 -1.46 1.87
C GLN A 142 -1.23 -0.72 1.56
N MET A 143 -1.15 0.52 2.06
CA MET A 143 0.15 1.15 2.21
C MET A 143 1.05 0.16 2.95
N ARG A 144 2.22 -0.11 2.37
CA ARG A 144 3.11 -1.20 2.78
C ARG A 144 3.24 -1.19 4.31
N GLN A 145 2.98 -2.32 4.95
CA GLN A 145 3.33 -2.46 6.37
C GLN A 145 4.82 -2.15 6.50
N LEU A 146 5.15 -1.29 7.45
CA LEU A 146 6.52 -0.84 7.65
C LEU A 146 7.28 -2.03 8.22
N ARG A 147 8.35 -2.49 7.60
CA ARG A 147 9.05 -3.70 8.03
C ARG A 147 10.49 -3.41 8.41
N ILE A 148 10.88 -3.87 9.60
CA ILE A 148 12.26 -3.97 10.07
C ILE A 148 12.76 -5.36 9.68
N ASN A 149 13.45 -5.41 8.54
CA ASN A 149 13.97 -6.65 7.96
C ASN A 149 15.31 -7.07 8.62
N ASN A 150 15.35 -7.18 9.96
CA ASN A 150 16.58 -7.40 10.72
C ASN A 150 17.08 -8.86 10.73
N ALA A 151 16.27 -9.82 10.28
CA ALA A 151 16.72 -11.19 10.09
C ALA A 151 17.43 -11.37 8.74
N ASP A 152 16.84 -10.87 7.65
CA ASP A 152 17.39 -11.07 6.30
C ASP A 152 18.41 -9.99 5.93
N ARG A 153 18.31 -8.80 6.56
CA ARG A 153 19.19 -7.65 6.35
C ARG A 153 19.56 -6.99 7.68
N PRO A 154 20.46 -7.60 8.47
CA PRO A 154 20.91 -7.00 9.72
C PRO A 154 21.58 -5.65 9.46
N ASP A 155 21.17 -4.63 10.21
CA ASP A 155 21.70 -3.27 10.14
C ASP A 155 21.73 -2.69 11.56
N LYS A 156 22.37 -1.53 11.74
CA LYS A 156 22.37 -0.75 12.98
C LYS A 156 21.23 0.27 13.00
N ALA A 157 20.58 0.52 11.87
CA ALA A 157 19.44 1.41 11.81
C ALA A 157 18.49 1.08 10.67
N TRP A 158 17.20 1.35 10.87
CA TRP A 158 16.16 1.18 9.84
C TRP A 158 15.38 2.47 9.68
N LYS A 159 15.30 2.97 8.44
CA LYS A 159 14.50 4.14 8.10
C LYS A 159 13.09 3.71 7.69
N ILE A 160 12.10 4.22 8.40
CA ILE A 160 10.69 3.99 8.14
C ILE A 160 10.13 5.17 7.32
N PRO A 161 9.58 4.91 6.12
CA PRO A 161 8.87 5.93 5.35
C PRO A 161 7.51 6.23 6.00
N VAL A 162 7.41 7.39 6.66
CA VAL A 162 6.22 7.83 7.42
C VAL A 162 5.00 8.18 6.54
N LEU A 163 5.15 8.14 5.21
CA LEU A 163 4.10 8.34 4.22
C LEU A 163 3.19 7.10 4.05
N GLN A 164 3.18 6.19 5.02
CA GLN A 164 2.35 4.99 5.02
C GLN A 164 1.53 4.86 6.31
N PRO A 165 0.83 5.92 6.75
CA PRO A 165 0.04 5.86 7.97
C PRO A 165 -1.18 4.94 7.80
N LEU A 166 -1.52 4.17 8.82
CA LEU A 166 -2.75 3.39 8.86
C LEU A 166 -3.97 4.26 9.19
N HIS A 167 -3.77 5.29 10.00
CA HIS A 167 -4.81 6.21 10.46
C HIS A 167 -4.26 7.63 10.60
N LEU A 168 -5.11 8.61 10.35
CA LEU A 168 -4.89 10.03 10.63
C LEU A 168 -6.10 10.57 11.39
N GLU A 169 -5.85 11.16 12.55
CA GLU A 169 -6.84 11.83 13.39
C GLU A 169 -6.55 13.33 13.42
N GLY A 170 -7.59 14.16 13.43
CA GLY A 170 -7.47 15.62 13.43
C GLY A 170 -7.25 16.22 12.03
N ASP A 171 -6.74 17.45 11.98
CA ASP A 171 -6.49 18.19 10.72
C ASP A 171 -5.11 17.83 10.13
N MET A 172 -4.85 16.52 10.04
CA MET A 172 -3.60 15.96 9.54
C MET A 172 -3.69 15.61 8.06
N ASN A 173 -2.57 15.73 7.36
CA ASN A 173 -2.47 15.39 5.94
C ASN A 173 -1.08 14.84 5.59
N MET A 174 -1.04 13.99 4.57
CA MET A 174 0.18 13.51 3.94
C MET A 174 0.57 14.46 2.80
N HIS A 175 1.80 14.97 2.83
CA HIS A 175 2.29 15.82 1.75
C HIS A 175 2.88 14.98 0.60
N ALA A 176 2.53 15.30 -0.65
CA ALA A 176 3.08 14.60 -1.82
C ALA A 176 4.53 15.04 -2.15
N TRP A 177 5.30 14.11 -2.74
CA TRP A 177 6.66 14.27 -3.27
C TRP A 177 7.76 14.65 -2.23
N LEU A 178 8.70 13.73 -1.96
CA LEU A 178 9.73 13.79 -0.90
C LEU A 178 9.16 13.89 0.55
N GLY A 179 7.85 13.64 0.70
CA GLY A 179 7.00 14.11 1.79
C GLY A 179 7.11 13.44 3.16
N GLY A 180 6.16 13.86 4.01
CA GLY A 180 5.94 13.43 5.37
C GLY A 180 4.46 13.57 5.79
N VAL A 181 4.20 13.36 7.08
CA VAL A 181 2.89 13.63 7.70
C VAL A 181 2.94 14.99 8.38
N LYS A 182 2.03 15.87 7.99
CA LYS A 182 1.89 17.24 8.50
C LYS A 182 0.58 17.35 9.28
N GLY A 183 0.56 18.17 10.31
CA GLY A 183 -0.69 18.53 10.98
C GLY A 183 -0.54 18.73 12.47
N PHE A 184 0.48 18.14 13.09
CA PHE A 184 0.76 18.13 14.53
C PHE A 184 0.69 19.51 15.19
N ARG A 185 -0.49 20.05 15.46
CA ARG A 185 -0.70 21.43 15.90
C ARG A 185 -1.67 21.47 17.07
N SER A 186 -2.68 20.63 17.04
CA SER A 186 -3.79 20.65 17.97
C SER A 186 -3.78 19.39 18.83
N PRO A 187 -4.22 19.48 20.10
CA PRO A 187 -4.43 18.31 20.94
C PRO A 187 -5.32 17.27 20.24
N GLY A 188 -4.91 16.00 20.27
CA GLY A 188 -5.61 14.90 19.62
C GLY A 188 -5.19 14.62 18.17
N ASP A 189 -4.40 15.48 17.53
CA ASP A 189 -3.81 15.17 16.22
C ASP A 189 -2.94 13.91 16.35
N ARG A 190 -3.20 12.88 15.55
CA ARG A 190 -2.52 11.59 15.67
C ARG A 190 -2.34 10.89 14.33
N VAL A 191 -1.20 10.25 14.17
CA VAL A 191 -0.93 9.33 13.08
C VAL A 191 -0.51 7.96 13.60
N ASP A 192 -1.10 6.91 13.03
CA ASP A 192 -0.82 5.52 13.40
C ASP A 192 -0.10 4.76 12.30
N TYR A 193 0.70 3.79 12.71
CA TYR A 193 1.51 2.91 11.90
C TYR A 193 1.48 1.50 12.48
N ALA A 194 1.77 0.50 11.65
CA ALA A 194 2.15 -0.84 12.09
C ALA A 194 3.54 -1.16 11.57
N VAL A 195 4.41 -1.59 12.49
CA VAL A 195 5.79 -1.97 12.18
C VAL A 195 5.96 -3.48 12.40
N GLU A 196 6.21 -4.22 11.33
CA GLU A 196 6.58 -5.64 11.36
C GLU A 196 8.07 -5.79 11.70
N VAL A 197 8.35 -6.60 12.72
CA VAL A 197 9.69 -6.86 13.26
C VAL A 197 9.98 -8.36 13.14
N GLN A 198 11.05 -8.77 12.47
CA GLN A 198 11.31 -10.21 12.30
C GLN A 198 11.93 -10.87 13.52
N LYS A 199 12.89 -10.19 14.17
CA LYS A 199 13.52 -10.65 15.42
C LYS A 199 13.39 -9.56 16.48
N PRO A 200 13.15 -9.90 17.75
CA PRO A 200 13.06 -8.91 18.80
C PRO A 200 14.33 -8.05 18.85
N LEU A 201 14.17 -6.75 19.08
CA LEU A 201 15.28 -5.81 19.20
C LEU A 201 14.91 -4.62 20.08
N THR A 202 15.91 -4.02 20.71
CA THR A 202 15.77 -2.75 21.43
C THR A 202 16.28 -1.63 20.54
N VAL A 203 15.51 -0.55 20.41
CA VAL A 203 15.87 0.59 19.55
C VAL A 203 15.59 1.92 20.21
N SER A 204 16.43 2.92 19.93
CA SER A 204 16.03 4.33 20.07
C SER A 204 15.41 4.83 18.78
N ILE A 205 14.47 5.77 18.90
CA ILE A 205 13.67 6.24 17.77
C ILE A 205 13.92 7.72 17.54
N VAL A 206 14.17 8.09 16.29
CA VAL A 206 14.41 9.48 15.88
C VAL A 206 13.39 9.88 14.83
N ALA A 207 12.55 10.85 15.16
CA ALA A 207 11.73 11.55 14.18
C ALA A 207 12.51 12.74 13.61
N LYS A 208 12.55 12.86 12.29
CA LYS A 208 13.10 14.02 11.56
C LYS A 208 11.98 14.72 10.81
N GLY A 209 11.99 16.04 10.82
CA GLY A 209 10.89 16.84 10.34
C GLY A 209 11.16 18.34 10.28
N LYS A 210 10.09 19.13 10.38
CA LYS A 210 10.11 20.58 10.36
C LYS A 210 9.11 21.15 11.36
N GLY A 211 9.42 22.34 11.88
CA GLY A 211 8.51 23.13 12.72
C GLY A 211 8.24 22.52 14.09
N PHE A 212 9.09 21.59 14.55
CA PHE A 212 8.89 20.92 15.83
C PHE A 212 9.05 21.87 17.02
N ASP A 213 9.69 23.02 16.86
CA ASP A 213 9.79 24.07 17.88
C ASP A 213 8.55 24.97 17.97
N GLN A 214 7.70 24.96 16.94
CA GLN A 214 6.49 25.79 16.83
C GLN A 214 5.21 24.98 16.97
N CYS A 215 5.29 23.67 16.76
CA CYS A 215 4.16 22.77 16.80
C CYS A 215 3.83 22.31 18.23
N ALA A 216 2.67 21.68 18.42
CA ALA A 216 2.35 21.07 19.71
C ALA A 216 3.31 19.91 20.03
N PRO A 217 3.45 19.47 21.30
CA PRO A 217 4.28 18.32 21.60
C PRO A 217 3.82 17.07 20.89
N ILE A 218 4.78 16.38 20.27
CA ILE A 218 4.57 15.12 19.57
C ILE A 218 5.16 14.04 20.46
N ASP A 219 4.30 13.16 20.94
CA ASP A 219 4.65 11.97 21.69
C ASP A 219 4.71 10.77 20.76
N LEU A 220 5.48 9.77 21.18
CA LEU A 220 5.56 8.47 20.52
C LEU A 220 4.90 7.43 21.43
N LEU A 221 3.94 6.69 20.89
CA LEU A 221 3.38 5.50 21.52
C LEU A 221 3.87 4.27 20.77
N VAL A 222 4.35 3.26 21.50
CA VAL A 222 4.67 1.93 20.96
C VAL A 222 3.82 0.93 21.72
N ASP A 223 2.96 0.21 20.99
CA ASP A 223 1.93 -0.66 21.57
C ASP A 223 1.07 0.05 22.64
N GLY A 224 0.76 1.33 22.40
CA GLY A 224 0.01 2.19 23.32
C GLY A 224 0.79 2.71 24.52
N ILE A 225 2.06 2.33 24.69
CA ILE A 225 2.93 2.79 25.78
C ILE A 225 3.73 4.01 25.31
N SER A 226 3.71 5.09 26.11
CA SER A 226 4.47 6.29 25.81
C SER A 226 5.96 6.08 25.96
N VAL A 227 6.71 6.50 24.94
CA VAL A 227 8.17 6.49 24.90
C VAL A 227 8.68 7.88 25.26
N GLU A 228 9.59 7.95 26.24
CA GLU A 228 10.14 9.21 26.73
C GLU A 228 10.79 10.04 25.60
N VAL A 229 10.53 11.36 25.60
CA VAL A 229 11.24 12.30 24.73
C VAL A 229 12.54 12.72 25.41
N ILE A 230 13.67 12.28 24.86
CA ILE A 230 15.01 12.60 25.37
C ILE A 230 15.45 14.00 24.96
N SER A 231 15.22 14.38 23.69
CA SER A 231 15.52 15.73 23.23
C SER A 231 14.69 16.14 22.02
N ARG A 232 14.57 17.46 21.83
CA ARG A 232 13.80 18.08 20.74
C ARG A 232 14.48 19.34 20.23
N SER A 233 14.51 19.48 18.90
CA SER A 233 14.91 20.68 18.16
C SER A 233 13.80 21.04 17.16
N ALA A 234 14.00 22.09 16.36
CA ALA A 234 13.08 22.50 15.30
C ALA A 234 12.85 21.43 14.20
N ASP A 235 13.79 20.50 14.04
CA ASP A 235 13.84 19.53 12.94
C ASP A 235 13.98 18.07 13.39
N ARG A 236 14.12 17.83 14.70
CA ARG A 236 14.36 16.49 15.26
C ARG A 236 13.70 16.28 16.62
N ILE A 237 13.19 15.06 16.82
CA ILE A 237 12.80 14.55 18.14
C ILE A 237 13.54 13.22 18.34
N LEU A 238 14.23 13.09 19.47
CA LEU A 238 14.85 11.84 19.93
C LEU A 238 13.98 11.25 21.04
N PHE A 239 13.48 10.05 20.81
CA PHE A 239 12.79 9.25 21.79
C PHE A 239 13.74 8.24 22.42
N GLY A 240 13.43 7.83 23.65
CA GLY A 240 14.16 6.84 24.42
C GLY A 240 14.13 5.45 23.79
N SER A 241 14.82 4.52 24.44
CA SER A 241 14.87 3.13 24.01
C SER A 241 13.54 2.43 24.24
N VAL A 242 13.16 1.57 23.30
CA VAL A 242 11.95 0.75 23.38
C VAL A 242 12.25 -0.65 22.84
N ASP A 243 11.70 -1.65 23.52
CA ASP A 243 11.75 -3.03 23.06
C ASP A 243 10.66 -3.28 22.02
N LEU A 244 11.07 -3.81 20.87
CA LEU A 244 10.18 -4.23 19.81
C LEU A 244 10.15 -5.76 19.76
N PRO A 245 9.02 -6.41 20.08
CA PRO A 245 8.88 -7.85 19.95
C PRO A 245 8.87 -8.27 18.48
N ALA A 246 9.13 -9.55 18.20
CA ALA A 246 8.86 -10.10 16.87
C ALA A 246 7.36 -10.07 16.55
N GLY A 247 7.03 -9.83 15.29
CA GLY A 247 5.67 -9.66 14.80
C GLY A 247 5.31 -8.19 14.55
N THR A 248 4.02 -7.89 14.54
CA THR A 248 3.52 -6.55 14.22
C THR A 248 3.35 -5.72 15.50
N THR A 249 4.06 -4.60 15.58
CA THR A 249 3.98 -3.65 16.69
C THR A 249 3.29 -2.35 16.26
N PRO A 250 2.23 -1.90 16.95
CA PRO A 250 1.61 -0.59 16.69
C PRO A 250 2.56 0.55 17.07
N LEU A 251 2.63 1.58 16.22
CA LEU A 251 3.38 2.81 16.50
C LEU A 251 2.49 4.02 16.22
N SER A 252 2.42 4.97 17.16
CA SER A 252 1.68 6.22 16.98
C SER A 252 2.56 7.42 17.24
N LEU A 253 2.50 8.43 16.38
CA LEU A 253 2.96 9.77 16.71
C LEU A 253 1.73 10.64 16.92
N GLY A 254 1.65 11.35 18.04
CA GLY A 254 0.45 12.14 18.33
C GLY A 254 0.68 13.28 19.28
N VAL A 255 -0.23 14.25 19.25
CA VAL A 255 -0.30 15.34 20.20
C VAL A 255 -1.19 14.93 21.37
N PRO A 256 -0.68 14.88 22.61
CA PRO A 256 -1.49 14.53 23.78
C PRO A 256 -2.75 15.38 23.90
N ALA A 257 -3.85 14.78 24.35
CA ALA A 257 -5.15 15.45 24.44
C ALA A 257 -5.15 16.62 25.45
N ASP A 258 -4.25 16.60 26.43
CA ASP A 258 -4.04 17.63 27.44
C ASP A 258 -2.94 18.64 27.06
N ALA A 259 -2.31 18.49 25.89
CA ALA A 259 -1.30 19.41 25.42
C ALA A 259 -1.87 20.80 25.09
N LYS A 260 -0.99 21.80 25.01
CA LYS A 260 -1.34 23.08 24.39
C LYS A 260 -1.13 23.01 22.88
N ALA A 261 -2.02 23.68 22.14
CA ALA A 261 -1.85 23.83 20.70
C ALA A 261 -0.56 24.60 20.37
N GLY A 262 0.08 24.20 19.27
CA GLY A 262 1.24 24.87 18.69
C GLY A 262 0.87 26.19 18.00
N SER A 263 1.82 27.12 17.97
CA SER A 263 1.71 28.36 17.18
C SER A 263 1.89 28.11 15.67
N GLY A 264 2.53 27.00 15.30
CA GLY A 264 2.74 26.53 13.93
C GLY A 264 2.38 25.05 13.74
N VAL A 265 2.61 24.55 12.54
CA VAL A 265 2.32 23.15 12.17
C VAL A 265 3.61 22.36 12.09
N GLY A 266 3.64 21.21 12.78
CA GLY A 266 4.74 20.25 12.68
C GLY A 266 4.57 19.31 11.48
N GLU A 267 5.69 18.93 10.87
CA GLU A 267 5.75 17.94 9.79
C GLU A 267 6.80 16.88 10.13
N VAL A 268 6.42 15.61 10.20
CA VAL A 268 7.34 14.48 10.35
C VAL A 268 7.63 13.90 8.96
N ILE A 269 8.89 13.92 8.54
CA ILE A 269 9.36 13.49 7.20
C ILE A 269 9.91 12.07 7.23
N SER A 270 10.52 11.64 8.33
CA SER A 270 10.97 10.26 8.48
C SER A 270 11.14 9.88 9.94
N VAL A 271 10.99 8.58 10.21
CA VAL A 271 11.34 7.97 11.49
C VAL A 271 12.48 7.00 11.26
N THR A 272 13.51 7.05 12.10
CA THR A 272 14.66 6.12 12.06
C THR A 272 14.76 5.41 13.39
N LEU A 273 14.89 4.09 13.35
CA LEU A 273 15.08 3.24 14.52
C LEU A 273 16.54 2.83 14.55
N HIS A 274 17.24 3.16 15.63
CA HIS A 274 18.64 2.86 15.85
C HIS A 274 18.75 1.70 16.82
N LEU A 275 19.46 0.64 16.44
CA LEU A 275 19.71 -0.51 17.30
C LEU A 275 20.49 -0.09 18.53
N GLU A 276 19.93 -0.36 19.71
CA GLU A 276 20.65 -0.24 20.98
C GLU A 276 21.56 -1.46 21.17
N LYS A 277 22.70 -1.24 21.82
CA LYS A 277 23.70 -2.28 22.05
C LYS A 277 23.36 -3.16 23.24
#